data_AF-A0A662GHN6-F1
#
_entry.id   AF-A0A662GHN6-F1
#
_cell.length_a   1.000
_cell.length_b   1.000
_cell.length_c   1.000
_cell.angle_alpha   90.00
_cell.angle_beta   90.00
_cell.angle_gamma   90.00
#
_symmetry.space_group_name_H-M   'P 1'
#
loop_
_entity.id
_entity.type
_entity.pdbx_description
1 polymer ?
#
loop_
_entity_poly.entity_id
_entity_poly.type
_entity_poly.pdbx_seq_one_letter_code
_entity_poly.pdbx_strand_id
1 'polypeptide(L)'
;MILGYVLADSGGTAIIIREFVPIFTKEGRNFFAQISSIMYSFVESLVHSELKHVETENIHLYFARLGDFILVLFSDVEDDKVAGLAGNIVKLISELGYDAFTIQLDDDIREEVIGIIEKNIITVPPNINFIRKIITMITPILSKEKNVKLNLTPVERKTLPWEEFLKRRKSMKIKKIDQETSLEMLLNANFSQALNVASQLIESRIDDSICAIFAKSAIFQRLTSLSEDIISLDQVMDMVSKISHPILREFLKTEINSFKDIRAGIERKLYFLKHRRMFFTKILTETKDSLLYATISFPPTDTETAKVLRDRFGDDCFVFKAYCEDFLYSYRTLLMKETSQETWLITMGEIYDRMIRLLDKNKVAALTYLRSYIVNTLASIIQTELKVGEVENVLDMFITNWKGWEKELKSVKNMWQDVKASIYAYYLEIIRWYLRLKGRSLKKDFLRDLEKKATEYLRYILTLVNNDAVPLSQIYTALSTIVLVLSEILTLSNKYSEDLIQVISNLLKDDLTIIWSENPAEYAVIYRNFLKALANMAKQVKLESVKKSILLDVGKELLSLAEAFEKLPMIYWTTLVDSIEVLANSDESGVNLAKTVIAENEKDAPPSIRHVLKLIMEK
;
A
#
# COMPACT_ATOMS: atom_id res chain seq x y z
N MET A 1 -17.09 -0.69 -13.07
CA MET A 1 -15.82 -0.04 -13.45
C MET A 1 -16.14 1.04 -14.45
N ILE A 2 -15.58 2.25 -14.27
CA ILE A 2 -15.78 3.31 -15.26
C ILE A 2 -14.96 2.96 -16.51
N LEU A 3 -15.64 2.77 -17.63
CA LEU A 3 -15.04 2.33 -18.90
C LEU A 3 -14.48 3.51 -19.72
N GLY A 4 -14.92 4.73 -19.41
CA GLY A 4 -14.51 5.97 -20.06
C GLY A 4 -15.45 7.11 -19.70
N TYR A 5 -15.25 8.25 -20.35
CA TYR A 5 -16.12 9.42 -20.19
C TYR A 5 -16.23 10.26 -21.45
N VAL A 6 -17.31 11.03 -21.53
CA VAL A 6 -17.49 12.11 -22.49
C VAL A 6 -17.80 13.39 -21.74
N LEU A 7 -16.98 14.42 -21.92
CA LEU A 7 -17.34 15.79 -21.59
C LEU A 7 -17.90 16.45 -22.85
N ALA A 8 -19.08 17.03 -22.76
CA ALA A 8 -19.77 17.70 -23.83
C ALA A 8 -20.21 19.10 -23.41
N ASP A 9 -20.48 19.95 -24.40
CA ASP A 9 -21.11 21.24 -24.19
C ASP A 9 -22.61 21.10 -23.85
N SER A 10 -23.25 22.23 -23.54
CA SER A 10 -24.67 22.30 -23.22
C SER A 10 -25.60 21.91 -24.39
N GLY A 11 -25.08 21.87 -25.62
CA GLY A 11 -25.77 21.40 -26.82
C GLY A 11 -25.58 19.91 -27.11
N GLY A 12 -24.78 19.19 -26.30
CA GLY A 12 -24.48 17.78 -26.49
C GLY A 12 -23.32 17.51 -27.46
N THR A 13 -22.56 18.53 -27.86
CA THR A 13 -21.36 18.35 -28.69
C THR A 13 -20.20 17.89 -27.81
N ALA A 14 -19.58 16.76 -28.14
CA ALA A 14 -18.43 16.24 -27.40
C ALA A 14 -17.23 17.20 -27.50
N ILE A 15 -16.66 17.54 -26.34
CA ILE A 15 -15.47 18.37 -26.15
C ILE A 15 -14.26 17.45 -25.91
N ILE A 16 -14.41 16.48 -25.01
CA ILE A 16 -13.38 15.50 -24.64
C ILE A 16 -14.01 14.11 -24.65
N ILE A 17 -13.32 13.16 -25.25
CA ILE A 17 -13.69 11.74 -25.26
C ILE A 17 -12.47 10.96 -24.82
N ARG A 18 -12.61 10.17 -23.76
CA ARG A 18 -11.55 9.28 -23.26
C ARG A 18 -12.12 7.92 -22.91
N GLU A 19 -11.35 6.90 -23.26
CA GLU A 19 -11.67 5.50 -23.10
C GLU A 19 -10.56 4.85 -22.28
N PHE A 20 -10.92 4.19 -21.18
CA PHE A 20 -9.97 3.39 -20.39
C PHE A 20 -9.98 1.93 -20.82
N VAL A 21 -11.11 1.48 -21.37
CA VAL A 21 -11.24 0.18 -22.03
C VAL A 21 -11.69 0.46 -23.46
N PRO A 22 -11.06 -0.12 -24.49
CA PRO A 22 -11.47 0.08 -25.88
C PRO A 22 -12.82 -0.60 -26.12
N ILE A 23 -13.92 0.12 -25.88
CA ILE A 23 -15.29 -0.26 -26.23
C ILE A 23 -15.50 -0.08 -27.74
N PHE A 24 -14.69 0.77 -28.39
CA PHE A 24 -14.83 1.17 -29.78
C PHE A 24 -13.90 0.37 -30.72
N THR A 25 -14.20 -0.90 -30.93
CA THR A 25 -13.62 -1.64 -32.09
C THR A 25 -14.41 -1.32 -33.37
N LYS A 26 -14.19 -2.01 -34.51
CA LYS A 26 -14.82 -1.69 -35.82
C LYS A 26 -16.37 -1.62 -35.82
N GLU A 27 -17.03 -2.10 -34.76
CA GLU A 27 -18.48 -1.98 -34.50
C GLU A 27 -18.88 -0.71 -33.70
N GLY A 28 -17.92 -0.01 -33.09
CA GLY A 28 -18.10 1.13 -32.17
C GLY A 28 -18.68 2.42 -32.76
N ARG A 29 -18.73 2.56 -34.09
CA ARG A 29 -19.43 3.70 -34.72
C ARG A 29 -20.93 3.70 -34.38
N ASN A 30 -21.53 2.52 -34.23
CA ASN A 30 -22.93 2.39 -33.86
C ASN A 30 -23.15 2.79 -32.39
N PHE A 31 -22.20 2.50 -31.49
CA PHE A 31 -22.30 2.84 -30.08
C PHE A 31 -22.04 4.33 -29.81
N PHE A 32 -21.10 4.98 -30.53
CA PHE A 32 -20.92 6.44 -30.46
C PHE A 32 -22.16 7.18 -30.98
N ALA A 33 -22.75 6.69 -32.07
CA ALA A 33 -24.00 7.23 -32.60
C ALA A 33 -25.16 7.04 -31.62
N GLN A 34 -25.21 5.91 -30.91
CA GLN A 34 -26.17 5.68 -29.83
C GLN A 34 -25.94 6.62 -28.64
N ILE A 35 -24.70 6.78 -28.14
CA ILE A 35 -24.40 7.72 -27.05
C ILE A 35 -24.71 9.15 -27.47
N SER A 36 -24.31 9.56 -28.68
CA SER A 36 -24.62 10.90 -29.21
C SER A 36 -26.13 11.08 -29.32
N SER A 37 -26.87 10.09 -29.81
CA SER A 37 -28.33 10.11 -29.88
C SER A 37 -28.97 10.15 -28.48
N ILE A 38 -28.43 9.44 -27.50
CA ILE A 38 -28.88 9.45 -26.11
C ILE A 38 -28.55 10.81 -25.48
N MET A 39 -27.40 11.41 -25.77
CA MET A 39 -27.01 12.74 -25.31
C MET A 39 -27.87 13.83 -25.92
N TYR A 40 -28.17 13.76 -27.22
CA TYR A 40 -29.12 14.67 -27.86
C TYR A 40 -30.53 14.50 -27.28
N SER A 41 -30.99 13.26 -27.11
CA SER A 41 -32.25 12.95 -26.42
C SER A 41 -32.25 13.41 -24.96
N PHE A 42 -31.10 13.35 -24.28
CA PHE A 42 -30.90 13.85 -22.91
C PHE A 42 -30.99 15.37 -22.84
N VAL A 43 -30.37 16.07 -23.80
CA VAL A 43 -30.47 17.53 -23.96
C VAL A 43 -31.92 17.94 -24.28
N GLU A 44 -32.63 17.19 -25.11
CA GLU A 44 -34.05 17.44 -25.44
C GLU A 44 -35.02 17.10 -24.27
N SER A 45 -34.76 16.02 -23.52
CA SER A 45 -35.64 15.55 -22.42
C SER A 45 -35.47 16.32 -21.10
N LEU A 46 -34.40 17.12 -20.98
CA LEU A 46 -34.13 18.01 -19.84
C LEU A 46 -35.16 19.15 -19.68
N VAL A 47 -36.08 19.32 -20.62
CA VAL A 47 -37.22 20.21 -20.42
C VAL A 47 -38.13 19.66 -19.29
N HIS A 48 -38.19 18.33 -19.05
CA HIS A 48 -39.19 17.73 -18.16
C HIS A 48 -38.72 16.66 -17.13
N SER A 49 -37.48 16.14 -17.15
CA SER A 49 -37.01 15.19 -16.09
C SER A 49 -35.48 15.16 -15.87
N GLU A 50 -35.03 15.10 -14.61
CA GLU A 50 -33.62 14.82 -14.21
C GLU A 50 -33.28 13.34 -14.45
N LEU A 51 -33.01 12.94 -15.69
CA LEU A 51 -32.35 11.67 -15.96
C LEU A 51 -30.92 11.74 -15.37
N LYS A 52 -30.54 10.78 -14.52
CA LYS A 52 -29.18 10.66 -13.95
C LYS A 52 -28.46 9.41 -14.42
N HIS A 53 -29.22 8.45 -14.96
CA HIS A 53 -28.76 7.14 -15.35
C HIS A 53 -29.58 6.62 -16.53
N VAL A 54 -28.91 5.98 -17.48
CA VAL A 54 -29.51 5.23 -18.59
C VAL A 54 -28.80 3.90 -18.70
N GLU A 55 -29.57 2.82 -18.71
CA GLU A 55 -29.06 1.48 -18.96
C GLU A 55 -29.17 1.14 -20.45
N THR A 56 -28.11 0.57 -21.00
CA THR A 56 -28.08 -0.07 -22.33
C THR A 56 -27.71 -1.55 -22.19
N GLU A 57 -27.79 -2.35 -23.25
CA GLU A 57 -27.65 -3.82 -23.17
C GLU A 57 -26.41 -4.34 -22.42
N ASN A 58 -25.30 -3.59 -22.39
CA ASN A 58 -24.07 -3.99 -21.67
C ASN A 58 -23.38 -2.85 -20.88
N ILE A 59 -23.94 -1.62 -20.88
CA ILE A 59 -23.27 -0.43 -20.33
C ILE A 59 -24.30 0.48 -19.65
N HIS A 60 -23.92 1.00 -18.48
CA HIS A 60 -24.63 2.02 -17.73
C HIS A 60 -24.02 3.40 -17.99
N LEU A 61 -24.84 4.37 -18.36
CA LEU A 61 -24.46 5.74 -18.65
C LEU A 61 -24.94 6.65 -17.51
N TYR A 62 -24.03 7.37 -16.87
CA TYR A 62 -24.36 8.31 -15.80
C TYR A 62 -24.15 9.74 -16.26
N PHE A 63 -25.19 10.56 -16.14
CA PHE A 63 -25.21 11.92 -16.65
C PHE A 63 -25.17 12.93 -15.51
N ALA A 64 -24.31 13.93 -15.67
CA ALA A 64 -24.32 15.12 -14.83
C ALA A 64 -24.20 16.36 -15.71
N ARG A 65 -24.99 17.39 -15.39
CA ARG A 65 -24.96 18.69 -16.07
C ARG A 65 -24.80 19.81 -15.06
N LEU A 66 -23.91 20.76 -15.33
CA LEU A 66 -23.79 22.01 -14.61
C LEU A 66 -23.28 23.09 -15.56
N GLY A 67 -24.01 24.22 -15.63
CA GLY A 67 -23.67 25.31 -16.54
C GLY A 67 -23.62 24.84 -18.00
N ASP A 68 -22.48 25.12 -18.64
CA ASP A 68 -22.22 24.84 -20.06
C ASP A 68 -21.70 23.42 -20.32
N PHE A 69 -21.60 22.58 -19.29
CA PHE A 69 -20.98 21.26 -19.38
C PHE A 69 -21.94 20.13 -19.04
N ILE A 70 -21.82 19.05 -19.82
CA ILE A 70 -22.46 17.76 -19.59
C ILE A 70 -21.33 16.72 -19.52
N LEU A 71 -21.23 15.99 -18.42
CA LEU A 71 -20.33 14.83 -18.32
C LEU A 71 -21.16 13.56 -18.32
N VAL A 72 -20.71 12.61 -19.12
CA VAL A 72 -21.22 11.25 -19.17
C VAL A 72 -20.12 10.30 -18.73
N LEU A 73 -20.37 9.52 -17.69
CA LEU A 73 -19.49 8.42 -17.28
C LEU A 73 -20.08 7.09 -17.76
N PHE A 74 -19.22 6.24 -18.33
CA PHE A 74 -19.60 4.90 -18.78
C PHE A 74 -19.22 3.88 -17.72
N SER A 75 -20.09 2.93 -17.38
CA SER A 75 -19.77 1.84 -16.45
C SER A 75 -20.30 0.50 -16.94
N ASP A 76 -19.59 -0.58 -16.67
CA ASP A 76 -20.08 -1.95 -16.85
C ASP A 76 -20.94 -2.46 -15.68
N VAL A 77 -21.12 -1.65 -14.62
CA VAL A 77 -21.91 -1.99 -13.43
C VAL A 77 -22.79 -0.82 -13.00
N GLU A 78 -24.01 -1.14 -12.55
CA GLU A 78 -24.92 -0.21 -11.88
C GLU A 78 -24.38 0.19 -10.49
N ASP A 79 -24.09 1.47 -10.27
CA ASP A 79 -23.59 2.04 -9.01
C ASP A 79 -23.99 3.52 -8.90
N ASP A 80 -24.92 3.82 -7.99
CA ASP A 80 -25.41 5.17 -7.70
C ASP A 80 -24.29 6.16 -7.33
N LYS A 81 -23.15 5.67 -6.82
CA LYS A 81 -22.00 6.52 -6.49
C LYS A 81 -21.38 7.15 -7.73
N VAL A 82 -21.52 6.51 -8.90
CA VAL A 82 -20.99 7.02 -10.17
C VAL A 82 -21.76 8.25 -10.64
N ALA A 83 -23.08 8.31 -10.41
CA ALA A 83 -23.87 9.52 -10.65
C ALA A 83 -23.40 10.69 -9.78
N GLY A 84 -23.16 10.44 -8.49
CA GLY A 84 -22.62 11.44 -7.57
C GLY A 84 -21.20 11.89 -7.96
N LEU A 85 -20.38 10.97 -8.45
CA LEU A 85 -19.04 11.27 -8.96
C LEU A 85 -19.11 12.16 -10.20
N ALA A 86 -19.97 11.84 -11.17
CA ALA A 86 -20.17 12.67 -12.36
C ALA A 86 -20.55 14.11 -11.97
N GLY A 87 -21.47 14.27 -11.01
CA GLY A 87 -21.87 15.57 -10.47
C GLY A 87 -20.71 16.36 -9.86
N ASN A 88 -19.87 15.70 -9.06
CA ASN A 88 -18.70 16.35 -8.45
C ASN A 88 -17.66 16.77 -9.49
N ILE A 89 -17.40 15.93 -10.49
CA ILE A 89 -16.44 16.23 -11.55
C ILE A 89 -16.90 17.44 -12.37
N VAL A 90 -18.16 17.44 -12.82
CA VAL A 90 -18.69 18.58 -13.61
C VAL A 90 -18.64 19.87 -12.79
N LYS A 91 -18.92 19.79 -11.48
CA LYS A 91 -18.79 20.94 -10.59
C LYS A 91 -17.35 21.47 -10.56
N LEU A 92 -16.35 20.60 -10.39
CA LEU A 92 -14.95 20.99 -10.39
C LEU A 92 -14.53 21.63 -11.73
N ILE A 93 -14.98 21.09 -12.86
CA ILE A 93 -14.71 21.66 -14.19
C ILE A 93 -15.34 23.06 -14.30
N SER A 94 -16.60 23.20 -13.90
CA SER A 94 -17.30 24.49 -13.94
C SER A 94 -16.65 25.53 -13.02
N GLU A 95 -16.03 25.13 -11.92
CA GLU A 95 -15.33 26.02 -10.98
C GLU A 95 -14.00 26.56 -11.54
N LEU A 96 -13.42 25.95 -12.59
CA LEU A 96 -12.23 26.47 -13.26
C LEU A 96 -12.51 27.76 -14.06
N GLY A 97 -13.77 27.99 -14.44
CA GLY A 97 -14.19 29.18 -15.16
C GLY A 97 -13.84 29.21 -16.66
N TYR A 98 -13.39 28.09 -17.24
CA TYR A 98 -13.19 27.97 -18.68
C TYR A 98 -14.52 27.69 -19.40
N ASP A 99 -14.67 28.21 -20.62
CA ASP A 99 -15.79 27.84 -21.50
C ASP A 99 -15.44 26.64 -22.40
N ALA A 100 -16.47 26.00 -22.98
CA ALA A 100 -16.30 24.82 -23.83
C ALA A 100 -15.38 25.06 -25.04
N PHE A 101 -15.40 26.27 -25.60
CA PHE A 101 -14.62 26.63 -26.77
C PHE A 101 -13.12 26.76 -26.45
N THR A 102 -12.80 27.34 -25.30
CA THR A 102 -11.43 27.48 -24.79
C THR A 102 -10.82 26.11 -24.53
N ILE A 103 -11.56 25.19 -23.88
CA ILE A 103 -11.11 23.81 -23.63
C ILE A 103 -10.88 23.03 -24.95
N GLN A 104 -11.59 23.38 -26.03
CA GLN A 104 -11.40 22.75 -27.34
C GLN A 104 -10.19 23.28 -28.11
N LEU A 105 -9.75 24.51 -27.87
CA LEU A 105 -8.68 25.14 -28.65
C LEU A 105 -7.32 25.14 -27.97
N ASP A 106 -7.29 25.14 -26.64
CA ASP A 106 -6.07 25.20 -25.85
C ASP A 106 -5.74 23.82 -25.28
N ASP A 107 -4.64 23.22 -25.76
CA ASP A 107 -4.22 21.88 -25.36
C ASP A 107 -3.77 21.82 -23.88
N ASP A 108 -3.21 22.90 -23.32
CA ASP A 108 -2.78 22.93 -21.92
C ASP A 108 -4.00 22.93 -20.98
N ILE A 109 -5.02 23.73 -21.32
CA ILE A 109 -6.29 23.76 -20.58
C ILE A 109 -7.05 22.45 -20.73
N ARG A 110 -7.04 21.86 -21.94
CA ARG A 110 -7.65 20.55 -22.18
C ARG A 110 -7.03 19.47 -21.30
N GLU A 111 -5.70 19.41 -21.23
CA GLU A 111 -4.98 18.45 -20.40
C GLU A 111 -5.19 18.69 -18.90
N GLU A 112 -5.33 19.95 -18.45
CA GLU A 112 -5.73 20.29 -17.09
C GLU A 112 -7.11 19.71 -16.73
N VAL A 113 -8.10 19.91 -17.61
CA VAL A 113 -9.47 19.39 -17.45
C VAL A 113 -9.50 17.87 -17.47
N ILE A 114 -8.78 17.22 -18.40
CA ILE A 114 -8.59 15.76 -18.43
C ILE A 114 -8.01 15.28 -17.11
N GLY A 115 -6.95 15.93 -16.63
CA GLY A 115 -6.30 15.60 -15.37
C GLY A 115 -7.22 15.67 -14.16
N ILE A 116 -8.17 16.62 -14.14
CA ILE A 116 -9.19 16.73 -13.09
C ILE A 116 -10.21 15.60 -13.20
N ILE A 117 -10.71 15.31 -14.39
CA ILE A 117 -11.68 14.24 -14.63
C ILE A 117 -11.08 12.90 -14.21
N GLU A 118 -9.90 12.57 -14.73
CA GLU A 118 -9.23 11.30 -14.50
C GLU A 118 -8.81 11.12 -13.04
N LYS A 119 -8.28 12.17 -12.39
CA LYS A 119 -7.96 12.13 -10.96
C LYS A 119 -9.18 11.76 -10.10
N ASN A 120 -10.36 12.23 -10.51
CA ASN A 120 -11.60 11.91 -9.82
C ASN A 120 -12.17 10.55 -10.27
N ILE A 121 -11.96 10.09 -11.50
CA ILE A 121 -12.35 8.73 -11.93
C ILE A 121 -11.49 7.66 -11.24
N ILE A 122 -10.20 7.94 -11.00
CA ILE A 122 -9.29 7.16 -10.14
C ILE A 122 -9.80 7.11 -8.67
N THR A 123 -10.96 7.68 -8.32
CA THR A 123 -11.54 7.51 -6.98
C THR A 123 -12.40 6.25 -6.82
N VAL A 124 -12.67 5.48 -7.88
CA VAL A 124 -13.35 4.18 -7.76
C VAL A 124 -12.34 3.05 -7.53
N PRO A 125 -12.36 2.34 -6.39
CA PRO A 125 -11.42 1.26 -6.12
C PRO A 125 -11.60 0.09 -7.09
N PRO A 126 -10.50 -0.53 -7.57
CA PRO A 126 -10.55 -1.82 -8.26
C PRO A 126 -11.35 -2.87 -7.47
N ASN A 127 -12.11 -3.71 -8.16
CA ASN A 127 -13.10 -4.58 -7.53
C ASN A 127 -12.48 -5.85 -6.93
N ILE A 128 -12.42 -5.95 -5.60
CA ILE A 128 -11.93 -7.15 -4.89
C ILE A 128 -12.70 -8.44 -5.27
N ASN A 129 -13.94 -8.34 -5.72
CA ASN A 129 -14.72 -9.51 -6.14
C ASN A 129 -14.17 -10.13 -7.42
N PHE A 130 -13.45 -9.37 -8.24
CA PHE A 130 -12.71 -9.92 -9.37
C PHE A 130 -11.65 -10.93 -8.88
N ILE A 131 -10.89 -10.60 -7.83
CA ILE A 131 -9.93 -11.53 -7.22
C ILE A 131 -10.64 -12.78 -6.67
N ARG A 132 -11.78 -12.61 -5.97
CA ARG A 132 -12.58 -13.75 -5.48
C ARG A 132 -13.08 -14.66 -6.61
N LYS A 133 -13.49 -14.06 -7.74
CA LYS A 133 -13.90 -14.78 -8.96
C LYS A 133 -12.73 -15.61 -9.51
N ILE A 134 -11.54 -15.02 -9.63
CA ILE A 134 -10.34 -15.75 -10.09
C ILE A 134 -10.01 -16.94 -9.17
N ILE A 135 -10.06 -16.76 -7.85
CA ILE A 135 -9.85 -17.85 -6.87
C ILE A 135 -10.85 -18.99 -7.12
N THR A 136 -12.13 -18.66 -7.28
CA THR A 136 -13.20 -19.63 -7.53
C THR A 136 -12.98 -20.39 -8.83
N MET A 137 -12.45 -19.72 -9.86
CA MET A 137 -12.17 -20.33 -11.16
C MET A 137 -10.95 -21.26 -11.13
N ILE A 138 -9.85 -20.88 -10.47
CA ILE A 138 -8.61 -21.67 -10.50
C ILE A 138 -8.64 -22.87 -9.55
N THR A 139 -9.16 -22.70 -8.32
CA THR A 139 -9.02 -23.71 -7.25
C THR A 139 -9.46 -25.11 -7.65
N PRO A 140 -10.62 -25.33 -8.32
CA PRO A 140 -11.10 -26.68 -8.65
C PRO A 140 -10.24 -27.41 -9.71
N ILE A 141 -9.48 -26.68 -10.52
CA ILE A 141 -8.82 -27.17 -11.74
C ILE A 141 -7.28 -27.10 -11.67
N LEU A 142 -6.74 -26.75 -10.51
CA LEU A 142 -5.31 -26.79 -10.23
C LEU A 142 -4.78 -28.23 -10.18
N SER A 143 -3.55 -28.43 -10.67
CA SER A 143 -2.96 -29.77 -10.71
C SER A 143 -2.51 -30.27 -9.35
N LYS A 144 -3.16 -31.29 -8.77
CA LYS A 144 -2.76 -31.85 -7.47
C LYS A 144 -1.29 -32.27 -7.38
N GLU A 145 -0.70 -32.73 -8.48
CA GLU A 145 0.70 -33.19 -8.54
C GLU A 145 1.72 -32.07 -8.36
N LYS A 146 1.34 -30.81 -8.62
CA LYS A 146 2.24 -29.65 -8.52
C LYS A 146 2.04 -28.84 -7.22
N ASN A 147 1.12 -29.27 -6.36
CA ASN A 147 0.83 -28.62 -5.09
C ASN A 147 1.93 -28.91 -4.06
N VAL A 148 2.40 -27.89 -3.34
CA VAL A 148 3.30 -28.04 -2.19
C VAL A 148 2.71 -27.41 -0.95
N LYS A 149 2.95 -28.05 0.20
CA LYS A 149 2.56 -27.54 1.51
C LYS A 149 3.67 -26.67 2.09
N LEU A 150 3.35 -25.43 2.43
CA LEU A 150 4.30 -24.45 2.95
C LEU A 150 4.36 -24.46 4.48
N ASN A 151 3.40 -25.09 5.16
CA ASN A 151 3.30 -25.17 6.62
C ASN A 151 3.37 -23.77 7.27
N LEU A 152 2.42 -22.92 6.89
CA LEU A 152 2.33 -21.52 7.31
C LEU A 152 1.70 -21.32 8.71
N THR A 153 1.73 -22.34 9.57
CA THR A 153 1.14 -22.26 10.91
C THR A 153 1.81 -21.13 11.71
N PRO A 154 1.06 -20.10 12.15
CA PRO A 154 1.60 -19.02 12.96
C PRO A 154 1.94 -19.52 14.38
N VAL A 155 2.84 -18.83 15.05
CA VAL A 155 3.16 -19.10 16.46
C VAL A 155 2.20 -18.31 17.35
N GLU A 156 1.45 -18.97 18.22
CA GLU A 156 0.59 -18.28 19.19
C GLU A 156 1.37 -17.69 20.36
N ARG A 157 1.01 -16.47 20.74
CA ARG A 157 1.56 -15.76 21.89
C ARG A 157 0.63 -15.88 23.07
N LYS A 158 1.20 -16.15 24.25
CA LYS A 158 0.43 -16.16 25.50
C LYS A 158 0.01 -14.74 25.88
N THR A 159 -1.28 -14.58 26.18
CA THR A 159 -1.85 -13.36 26.76
C THR A 159 -2.06 -13.59 28.26
N LEU A 160 -1.62 -12.65 29.09
CA LEU A 160 -1.78 -12.76 30.54
C LEU A 160 -3.05 -12.05 31.03
N PRO A 161 -3.79 -12.64 31.99
CA PRO A 161 -4.80 -11.91 32.77
C PRO A 161 -4.17 -10.74 33.55
N TRP A 162 -4.94 -9.68 33.79
CA TRP A 162 -4.48 -8.44 34.45
C TRP A 162 -3.80 -8.69 35.80
N GLU A 163 -4.39 -9.54 36.63
CA GLU A 163 -3.88 -9.84 37.96
C GLU A 163 -2.53 -10.57 37.91
N GLU A 164 -2.37 -11.49 36.96
CA GLU A 164 -1.11 -12.22 36.76
C GLU A 164 -0.03 -11.29 36.16
N PHE A 165 -0.43 -10.44 35.21
CA PHE A 165 0.41 -9.42 34.61
C PHE A 165 0.99 -8.47 35.66
N LEU A 166 0.14 -7.95 36.57
CA LEU A 166 0.57 -7.07 37.67
C LEU A 166 1.45 -7.82 38.69
N LYS A 167 1.06 -9.03 39.09
CA LYS A 167 1.83 -9.84 40.07
C LYS A 167 3.27 -10.10 39.61
N ARG A 168 3.46 -10.44 38.34
CA ARG A 168 4.80 -10.69 37.77
C ARG A 168 5.68 -9.43 37.72
N ARG A 169 5.07 -8.24 37.68
CA ARG A 169 5.77 -6.96 37.50
C ARG A 169 5.98 -6.17 38.81
N LYS A 170 5.27 -6.50 39.90
CA LYS A 170 5.48 -5.94 41.25
C LYS A 170 6.82 -6.34 41.91
N SER A 171 7.50 -7.36 41.39
CA SER A 171 8.77 -7.87 41.93
C SER A 171 10.02 -7.12 41.45
N MET A 172 9.89 -6.18 40.51
CA MET A 172 11.03 -5.40 40.00
C MET A 172 11.31 -4.17 40.86
N LYS A 173 12.54 -4.06 41.38
CA LYS A 173 13.02 -2.87 42.11
C LYS A 173 13.25 -1.70 41.16
N ILE A 174 12.27 -0.82 40.99
CA ILE A 174 12.40 0.44 40.25
C ILE A 174 12.72 1.56 41.25
N LYS A 175 13.76 2.36 40.98
CA LYS A 175 14.30 3.36 41.93
C LYS A 175 13.35 4.55 42.19
N LYS A 176 12.51 4.91 41.21
CA LYS A 176 11.56 6.04 41.28
C LYS A 176 10.31 5.67 40.47
N ILE A 177 9.13 5.88 41.03
CA ILE A 177 7.84 5.58 40.39
C ILE A 177 7.11 6.93 40.22
N ASP A 178 7.31 7.58 39.07
CA ASP A 178 6.63 8.82 38.69
C ASP A 178 6.42 8.92 37.17
N GLN A 179 5.61 9.88 36.75
CA GLN A 179 5.24 10.09 35.34
C GLN A 179 6.45 10.40 34.45
N GLU A 180 7.40 11.22 34.95
CA GLU A 180 8.60 11.63 34.21
C GLU A 180 9.50 10.41 33.92
N THR A 181 9.71 9.54 34.93
CA THR A 181 10.48 8.29 34.79
C THR A 181 9.82 7.34 33.78
N SER A 182 8.49 7.22 33.82
CA SER A 182 7.75 6.38 32.88
C SER A 182 7.88 6.87 31.44
N LEU A 183 7.80 8.19 31.22
CA LEU A 183 7.96 8.80 29.91
C LEU A 183 9.41 8.66 29.40
N GLU A 184 10.41 8.87 30.26
CA GLU A 184 11.82 8.69 29.91
C GLU A 184 12.12 7.24 29.46
N MET A 185 11.61 6.24 30.20
CA MET A 185 11.74 4.83 29.79
C MET A 185 11.10 4.56 28.44
N LEU A 186 9.94 5.18 28.17
CA LEU A 186 9.24 5.04 26.91
C LEU A 186 10.09 5.65 25.77
N LEU A 187 10.58 6.87 25.93
CA LEU A 187 11.37 7.60 24.92
C LEU A 187 12.68 6.86 24.59
N ASN A 188 13.25 6.16 25.57
CA ASN A 188 14.43 5.30 25.42
C ASN A 188 14.11 3.89 24.86
N ALA A 189 12.90 3.66 24.35
CA ALA A 189 12.43 2.37 23.82
C ALA A 189 12.47 1.20 24.80
N ASN A 190 12.46 1.47 26.11
CA ASN A 190 12.34 0.47 27.18
C ASN A 190 10.86 0.23 27.53
N PHE A 191 10.04 -0.11 26.54
CA PHE A 191 8.57 -0.16 26.65
C PHE A 191 8.05 -1.09 27.75
N SER A 192 8.71 -2.23 27.97
CA SER A 192 8.33 -3.17 29.03
C SER A 192 8.50 -2.55 30.42
N GLN A 193 9.57 -1.78 30.64
CA GLN A 193 9.81 -1.06 31.90
C GLN A 193 8.88 0.16 32.04
N ALA A 194 8.67 0.91 30.97
CA ALA A 194 7.71 2.01 30.95
C ALA A 194 6.30 1.53 31.33
N LEU A 195 5.88 0.40 30.78
CA LEU A 195 4.60 -0.22 31.11
C LEU A 195 4.54 -0.67 32.58
N ASN A 196 5.64 -1.16 33.16
CA ASN A 196 5.70 -1.50 34.60
C ASN A 196 5.45 -0.28 35.47
N VAL A 197 6.19 0.81 35.21
CA VAL A 197 6.07 2.05 35.98
C VAL A 197 4.66 2.62 35.86
N ALA A 198 4.13 2.71 34.63
CA ALA A 198 2.78 3.20 34.38
C ALA A 198 1.71 2.34 35.07
N SER A 199 1.85 1.01 35.06
CA SER A 199 0.92 0.10 35.75
C SER A 199 0.89 0.32 37.25
N GLN A 200 2.06 0.53 37.89
CA GLN A 200 2.14 0.80 39.32
C GLN A 200 1.57 2.18 39.68
N LEU A 201 1.79 3.17 38.81
CA LEU A 201 1.23 4.51 38.99
C LEU A 201 -0.30 4.49 38.98
N ILE A 202 -0.92 3.73 38.06
CA ILE A 202 -2.36 3.58 37.96
C ILE A 202 -2.99 3.04 39.25
N GLU A 203 -2.30 2.16 39.99
CA GLU A 203 -2.80 1.66 41.29
C GLU A 203 -2.88 2.77 42.35
N SER A 204 -2.02 3.80 42.24
CA SER A 204 -1.92 4.90 43.21
C SER A 204 -2.70 6.16 42.81
N ARG A 205 -2.78 6.46 41.51
CA ARG A 205 -3.39 7.66 40.96
C ARG A 205 -3.78 7.41 39.50
N ILE A 206 -5.02 7.75 39.16
CA ILE A 206 -5.52 7.74 37.78
C ILE A 206 -5.53 9.17 37.27
N ASP A 207 -4.68 9.46 36.28
CA ASP A 207 -4.75 10.70 35.49
C ASP A 207 -4.60 10.40 34.00
N ASP A 208 -5.06 11.34 33.17
CA ASP A 208 -5.09 11.20 31.72
C ASP A 208 -3.70 10.90 31.12
N SER A 209 -2.65 11.51 31.67
CA SER A 209 -1.28 11.37 31.18
C SER A 209 -0.71 9.99 31.49
N ILE A 210 -0.90 9.47 32.70
CA ILE A 210 -0.51 8.12 33.12
C ILE A 210 -1.27 7.09 32.26
N CYS A 211 -2.58 7.28 32.05
CA CYS A 211 -3.38 6.38 31.22
C CYS A 211 -2.89 6.36 29.77
N ALA A 212 -2.52 7.52 29.21
CA ALA A 212 -1.96 7.62 27.87
C ALA A 212 -0.56 6.96 27.77
N ILE A 213 0.33 7.19 28.75
CA ILE A 213 1.66 6.55 28.80
C ILE A 213 1.51 5.04 28.90
N PHE A 214 0.60 4.54 29.76
CA PHE A 214 0.30 3.12 29.88
C PHE A 214 -0.15 2.53 28.54
N ALA A 215 -1.14 3.17 27.89
CA ALA A 215 -1.67 2.71 26.61
C ALA A 215 -0.59 2.66 25.52
N LYS A 216 0.19 3.74 25.36
CA LYS A 216 1.27 3.78 24.36
C LYS A 216 2.39 2.80 24.68
N SER A 217 2.74 2.61 25.95
CA SER A 217 3.74 1.60 26.35
C SER A 217 3.29 0.19 25.99
N ALA A 218 2.01 -0.14 26.22
CA ALA A 218 1.43 -1.43 25.85
C ALA A 218 1.40 -1.62 24.33
N ILE A 219 0.99 -0.60 23.58
CA ILE A 219 0.98 -0.59 22.11
C ILE A 219 2.40 -0.78 21.56
N PHE A 220 3.39 -0.04 22.06
CA PHE A 220 4.77 -0.15 21.57
C PHE A 220 5.42 -1.48 21.96
N GLN A 221 5.21 -1.97 23.18
CA GLN A 221 5.72 -3.29 23.58
C GLN A 221 5.20 -4.40 22.64
N ARG A 222 3.93 -4.31 22.25
CA ARG A 222 3.29 -5.21 21.28
C ARG A 222 3.89 -5.05 19.88
N LEU A 223 4.12 -3.82 19.44
CA LEU A 223 4.75 -3.47 18.16
C LEU A 223 6.24 -3.84 18.06
N THR A 224 6.93 -4.18 19.15
CA THR A 224 8.38 -4.40 19.11
C THR A 224 8.87 -5.74 19.67
N SER A 225 8.04 -6.50 20.37
CA SER A 225 8.42 -7.76 20.99
C SER A 225 7.37 -8.82 20.74
N LEU A 226 7.77 -10.02 20.28
CA LEU A 226 6.92 -11.21 20.15
C LEU A 226 7.12 -12.22 21.27
N SER A 227 8.23 -12.13 22.00
CA SER A 227 8.64 -13.09 23.02
C SER A 227 8.16 -12.73 24.42
N GLU A 228 7.76 -11.49 24.66
CA GLU A 228 7.33 -11.05 25.98
C GLU A 228 5.86 -11.37 26.23
N ASP A 229 5.47 -11.52 27.49
CA ASP A 229 4.06 -11.59 27.84
C ASP A 229 3.39 -10.23 27.57
N ILE A 230 2.21 -10.26 26.94
CA ILE A 230 1.41 -9.06 26.64
C ILE A 230 0.13 -9.02 27.46
N ILE A 231 -0.28 -7.79 27.74
CA ILE A 231 -1.62 -7.48 28.21
C ILE A 231 -2.62 -7.54 27.04
N SER A 232 -3.84 -7.99 27.31
CA SER A 232 -4.92 -7.97 26.31
C SER A 232 -5.26 -6.54 25.88
N LEU A 233 -5.64 -6.35 24.60
CA LEU A 233 -6.06 -5.04 24.08
C LEU A 233 -7.31 -4.51 24.79
N ASP A 234 -8.20 -5.40 25.24
CA ASP A 234 -9.43 -5.02 25.92
C ASP A 234 -9.13 -4.37 27.28
N GLN A 235 -8.13 -4.86 28.02
CA GLN A 235 -7.68 -4.21 29.27
C GLN A 235 -7.02 -2.86 29.01
N VAL A 236 -6.32 -2.70 27.89
CA VAL A 236 -5.77 -1.39 27.50
C VAL A 236 -6.93 -0.43 27.16
N MET A 237 -7.96 -0.92 26.48
CA MET A 237 -9.18 -0.16 26.17
C MET A 237 -9.92 0.32 27.42
N ASP A 238 -10.02 -0.53 28.44
CA ASP A 238 -10.62 -0.19 29.74
C ASP A 238 -9.86 0.95 30.42
N MET A 239 -8.52 0.95 30.32
CA MET A 239 -7.70 2.03 30.87
C MET A 239 -7.90 3.34 30.11
N VAL A 240 -7.86 3.28 28.77
CA VAL A 240 -8.08 4.45 27.91
C VAL A 240 -9.45 5.06 28.15
N SER A 241 -10.47 4.26 28.44
CA SER A 241 -11.83 4.73 28.71
C SER A 241 -11.93 5.63 29.96
N LYS A 242 -10.95 5.60 30.85
CA LYS A 242 -10.86 6.45 32.06
C LYS A 242 -10.28 7.84 31.79
N ILE A 243 -9.71 8.08 30.60
CA ILE A 243 -9.19 9.39 30.21
C ILE A 243 -10.33 10.38 30.12
N SER A 244 -10.23 11.50 30.84
CA SER A 244 -11.24 12.55 30.89
C SER A 244 -11.28 13.36 29.59
N HIS A 245 -10.12 13.66 29.01
CA HIS A 245 -10.00 14.40 27.76
C HIS A 245 -10.61 13.64 26.58
N PRO A 246 -11.74 14.11 25.98
CA PRO A 246 -12.50 13.34 25.00
C PRO A 246 -11.72 13.06 23.71
N ILE A 247 -10.99 14.06 23.18
CA ILE A 247 -10.19 13.89 21.96
C ILE A 247 -9.08 12.85 22.14
N LEU A 248 -8.34 12.92 23.25
CA LEU A 248 -7.28 11.97 23.55
C LEU A 248 -7.83 10.55 23.76
N ARG A 249 -8.93 10.43 24.49
CA ARG A 249 -9.62 9.16 24.73
C ARG A 249 -10.01 8.50 23.42
N GLU A 250 -10.77 9.19 22.57
CA GLU A 250 -11.26 8.61 21.32
C GLU A 250 -10.11 8.29 20.35
N PHE A 251 -9.09 9.16 20.26
CA PHE A 251 -7.90 8.88 19.45
C PHE A 251 -7.20 7.57 19.84
N LEU A 252 -6.97 7.34 21.13
CA LEU A 252 -6.32 6.13 21.62
C LEU A 252 -7.21 4.88 21.48
N LYS A 253 -8.54 5.02 21.65
CA LYS A 253 -9.48 3.91 21.39
C LYS A 253 -9.42 3.46 19.93
N THR A 254 -9.46 4.40 18.99
CA THR A 254 -9.35 4.09 17.56
C THR A 254 -8.00 3.46 17.23
N GLU A 255 -6.91 3.91 17.84
CA GLU A 255 -5.59 3.27 17.71
C GLU A 255 -5.58 1.81 18.20
N ILE A 256 -6.21 1.51 19.34
CA ILE A 256 -6.32 0.13 19.86
C ILE A 256 -7.15 -0.75 18.92
N ASN A 257 -8.26 -0.21 18.39
CA ASN A 257 -9.12 -0.94 17.44
C ASN A 257 -8.42 -1.26 16.12
N SER A 258 -7.43 -0.45 15.70
CA SER A 258 -6.69 -0.64 14.44
C SER A 258 -5.92 -1.96 14.34
N PHE A 259 -5.69 -2.63 15.48
CA PHE A 259 -5.08 -3.96 15.53
C PHE A 259 -6.02 -5.07 15.08
N LYS A 260 -7.35 -4.87 15.20
CA LYS A 260 -8.37 -5.86 14.84
C LYS A 260 -9.07 -5.51 13.51
N ASP A 261 -9.09 -4.23 13.15
CA ASP A 261 -9.84 -3.70 12.00
C ASP A 261 -9.03 -2.69 11.17
N ILE A 262 -9.03 -2.87 9.85
CA ILE A 262 -8.39 -1.97 8.88
C ILE A 262 -9.06 -0.59 8.91
N ARG A 263 -10.40 -0.55 9.01
CA ARG A 263 -11.18 0.70 9.03
C ARG A 263 -10.74 1.59 10.18
N ALA A 264 -10.60 1.01 11.38
CA ALA A 264 -10.11 1.72 12.55
C ALA A 264 -8.69 2.30 12.34
N GLY A 265 -7.83 1.63 11.57
CA GLY A 265 -6.51 2.18 11.19
C GLY A 265 -6.62 3.47 10.36
N ILE A 266 -7.51 3.49 9.37
CA ILE A 266 -7.79 4.67 8.54
C ILE A 266 -8.46 5.77 9.37
N GLU A 267 -9.46 5.42 10.18
CA GLU A 267 -10.14 6.35 11.09
C GLU A 267 -9.17 7.00 12.08
N ARG A 268 -8.20 6.25 12.62
CA ARG A 268 -7.17 6.80 13.52
C ARG A 268 -6.40 7.94 12.86
N LYS A 269 -6.02 7.76 11.59
CA LYS A 269 -5.33 8.80 10.81
C LYS A 269 -6.24 10.01 10.56
N LEU A 270 -7.47 9.79 10.08
CA LEU A 270 -8.42 10.87 9.81
C LEU A 270 -8.76 11.65 11.08
N TYR A 271 -8.90 10.96 12.21
CA TYR A 271 -9.17 11.56 13.51
C TYR A 271 -8.02 12.48 13.94
N PHE A 272 -6.77 12.02 13.80
CA PHE A 272 -5.61 12.86 14.05
C PHE A 272 -5.61 14.12 13.18
N LEU A 273 -5.83 13.98 11.87
CA LEU A 273 -5.84 15.09 10.92
C LEU A 273 -6.93 16.12 11.26
N LYS A 274 -8.14 15.66 11.60
CA LYS A 274 -9.26 16.51 12.05
C LYS A 274 -8.90 17.34 13.29
N HIS A 275 -8.10 16.79 14.19
CA HIS A 275 -7.70 17.43 15.44
C HIS A 275 -6.23 17.89 15.45
N ARG A 276 -5.58 17.95 14.29
CA ARG A 276 -4.12 18.15 14.14
C ARG A 276 -3.63 19.40 14.86
N ARG A 277 -4.38 20.49 14.77
CA ARG A 277 -4.05 21.77 15.43
C ARG A 277 -3.87 21.60 16.94
N MET A 278 -4.74 20.84 17.60
CA MET A 278 -4.66 20.60 19.05
C MET A 278 -3.37 19.85 19.40
N PHE A 279 -3.09 18.76 18.69
CA PHE A 279 -1.87 17.96 18.88
C PHE A 279 -0.62 18.80 18.63
N PHE A 280 -0.57 19.51 17.50
CA PHE A 280 0.58 20.35 17.13
C PHE A 280 0.80 21.48 18.11
N THR A 281 -0.24 22.17 18.59
CA THR A 281 -0.08 23.20 19.62
C THR A 281 0.58 22.63 20.87
N LYS A 282 0.14 21.47 21.35
CA LYS A 282 0.73 20.81 22.53
C LYS A 282 2.17 20.36 22.30
N ILE A 283 2.47 19.82 21.13
CA ILE A 283 3.82 19.37 20.74
C ILE A 283 4.77 20.56 20.61
N LEU A 284 4.36 21.64 19.96
CA LEU A 284 5.23 22.77 19.64
C LEU A 284 5.43 23.73 20.82
N THR A 285 4.49 23.78 21.78
CA THR A 285 4.73 24.50 23.03
C THR A 285 5.75 23.77 23.90
N GLU A 286 6.75 24.47 24.44
CA GLU A 286 7.76 23.94 25.37
C GLU A 286 7.18 23.64 26.78
N THR A 287 6.11 22.86 26.82
CA THR A 287 5.49 22.37 28.06
C THR A 287 6.05 21.00 28.44
N LYS A 288 5.92 20.63 29.71
CA LYS A 288 6.28 19.29 30.21
C LYS A 288 5.58 18.15 29.46
N ASP A 289 4.41 18.41 28.88
CA ASP A 289 3.60 17.41 28.15
C ASP A 289 3.95 17.29 26.67
N SER A 290 4.83 18.15 26.15
CA SER A 290 5.13 18.20 24.71
C SER A 290 5.65 16.85 24.16
N LEU A 291 6.59 16.21 24.88
CA LEU A 291 7.10 14.88 24.50
C LEU A 291 6.03 13.79 24.64
N LEU A 292 5.15 13.90 25.63
CA LEU A 292 4.02 12.99 25.79
C LEU A 292 3.07 13.07 24.59
N TYR A 293 2.69 14.28 24.16
CA TYR A 293 1.84 14.45 22.98
C TYR A 293 2.54 14.03 21.69
N ALA A 294 3.86 14.19 21.58
CA ALA A 294 4.63 13.66 20.45
C ALA A 294 4.58 12.12 20.42
N THR A 295 4.79 11.49 21.58
CA THR A 295 4.67 10.04 21.76
C THR A 295 3.26 9.52 21.44
N ILE A 296 2.21 10.20 21.91
CA ILE A 296 0.82 9.82 21.63
C ILE A 296 0.56 9.86 20.12
N SER A 297 1.01 10.92 19.46
CA SER A 297 0.80 11.14 18.02
C SER A 297 1.59 10.18 17.12
N PHE A 298 2.65 9.55 17.63
CA PHE A 298 3.44 8.55 16.91
C PHE A 298 2.65 7.23 16.71
N PRO A 299 2.72 6.55 15.55
CA PRO A 299 3.49 6.88 14.36
C PRO A 299 2.86 8.03 13.54
N PRO A 300 3.68 8.77 12.75
CA PRO A 300 3.20 9.92 11.98
C PRO A 300 2.15 9.54 10.94
N THR A 301 1.18 10.42 10.72
CA THR A 301 0.09 10.22 9.73
C THR A 301 0.42 10.70 8.33
N ASP A 302 1.33 11.67 8.23
CA ASP A 302 1.70 12.38 7.01
C ASP A 302 3.10 12.97 7.16
N THR A 303 3.63 13.54 6.07
CA THR A 303 5.00 14.07 6.02
C THR A 303 5.20 15.32 6.89
N GLU A 304 4.18 16.13 7.12
CA GLU A 304 4.28 17.30 8.00
C GLU A 304 4.37 16.86 9.46
N THR A 305 3.49 15.94 9.86
CA THR A 305 3.50 15.30 11.17
C THR A 305 4.83 14.61 11.43
N ALA A 306 5.38 13.88 10.46
CA ALA A 306 6.69 13.25 10.57
C ALA A 306 7.82 14.27 10.83
N LYS A 307 7.82 15.42 10.16
CA LYS A 307 8.80 16.50 10.40
C LYS A 307 8.66 17.07 11.81
N VAL A 308 7.44 17.42 12.22
CA VAL A 308 7.17 17.97 13.56
C VAL A 308 7.59 17.00 14.66
N LEU A 309 7.26 15.71 14.52
CA LEU A 309 7.66 14.68 15.49
C LEU A 309 9.17 14.46 15.50
N ARG A 310 9.82 14.37 14.32
CA ARG A 310 11.29 14.26 14.21
C ARG A 310 11.99 15.38 14.96
N ASP A 311 11.57 16.62 14.69
CA ASP A 311 12.19 17.81 15.27
C ASP A 311 11.97 17.84 16.78
N ARG A 312 10.80 17.41 17.25
CA ARG A 312 10.51 17.34 18.68
C ARG A 312 11.28 16.24 19.42
N PHE A 313 11.41 15.06 18.82
CA PHE A 313 12.13 13.94 19.42
C PHE A 313 13.64 14.22 19.52
N GLY A 314 14.20 14.95 18.54
CA GLY A 314 15.60 15.35 18.57
C GLY A 314 16.59 14.18 18.59
N ASP A 315 17.85 14.46 18.91
CA ASP A 315 18.91 13.46 18.95
C ASP A 315 18.87 12.56 20.20
N ASP A 316 18.12 12.94 21.23
CA ASP A 316 18.00 12.14 22.46
C ASP A 316 17.08 10.92 22.28
N CYS A 317 16.12 10.99 21.34
CA CYS A 317 15.12 9.94 21.11
C CYS A 317 15.37 9.20 19.78
N PHE A 318 16.57 8.61 19.63
CA PHE A 318 17.07 8.01 18.37
C PHE A 318 16.05 7.11 17.64
N VAL A 319 15.35 6.24 18.38
CA VAL A 319 14.46 5.22 17.77
C VAL A 319 13.22 5.87 17.14
N PHE A 320 12.64 6.86 17.79
CA PHE A 320 11.47 7.59 17.28
C PHE A 320 11.86 8.55 16.15
N LYS A 321 12.99 9.25 16.31
CA LYS A 321 13.54 10.13 15.27
C LYS A 321 13.85 9.34 13.99
N ALA A 322 14.53 8.20 14.11
CA ALA A 322 14.85 7.35 12.96
C ALA A 322 13.60 6.86 12.22
N TYR A 323 12.53 6.47 12.93
CA TYR A 323 11.27 6.10 12.28
C TYR A 323 10.65 7.26 11.50
N CYS A 324 10.65 8.48 12.07
CA CYS A 324 10.11 9.66 11.41
C CYS A 324 10.93 10.04 10.17
N GLU A 325 12.26 9.93 10.23
CA GLU A 325 13.16 10.21 9.10
C GLU A 325 13.03 9.15 8.01
N ASP A 326 12.98 7.87 8.39
CA ASP A 326 12.72 6.77 7.48
C ASP A 326 11.34 6.89 6.78
N PHE A 327 10.30 7.33 7.50
CA PHE A 327 9.00 7.64 6.90
C PHE A 327 9.13 8.73 5.82
N LEU A 328 9.88 9.81 6.09
CA LEU A 328 10.10 10.90 5.13
C LEU A 328 10.91 10.45 3.91
N TYR A 329 11.97 9.66 4.10
CA TYR A 329 12.78 9.12 3.01
C TYR A 329 11.96 8.16 2.14
N SER A 330 11.25 7.20 2.75
CA SER A 330 10.40 6.26 2.03
C SER A 330 9.30 6.96 1.22
N TYR A 331 8.64 7.98 1.81
CA TYR A 331 7.60 8.77 1.12
C TYR A 331 8.16 9.51 -0.11
N ARG A 332 9.33 10.13 0.03
CA ARG A 332 10.00 10.83 -1.08
C ARG A 332 10.28 9.90 -2.26
N THR A 333 10.70 8.67 -1.99
CA THR A 333 11.07 7.72 -3.04
C THR A 333 9.85 7.05 -3.68
N LEU A 334 8.80 6.72 -2.91
CA LEU A 334 7.64 5.97 -3.42
C LEU A 334 6.60 6.84 -4.13
N LEU A 335 6.45 8.11 -3.73
CA LEU A 335 5.31 8.95 -4.11
C LEU A 335 5.71 10.25 -4.84
N MET A 336 6.98 10.43 -5.18
CA MET A 336 7.43 11.56 -6.01
C MET A 336 7.79 11.09 -7.42
N LYS A 337 7.76 12.04 -8.37
CA LYS A 337 8.34 11.83 -9.71
C LYS A 337 9.80 11.41 -9.57
N GLU A 338 10.28 10.68 -10.57
CA GLU A 338 11.68 10.31 -10.68
C GLU A 338 12.58 11.54 -10.46
N THR A 339 13.54 11.40 -9.55
CA THR A 339 14.57 12.42 -9.31
C THR A 339 15.79 12.13 -10.17
N SER A 340 16.58 13.16 -10.49
CA SER A 340 17.87 12.99 -11.16
C SER A 340 18.79 12.00 -10.44
N GLN A 341 19.69 11.35 -11.17
CA GLN A 341 20.63 10.37 -10.61
C GLN A 341 21.47 10.98 -9.48
N GLU A 342 21.89 12.24 -9.61
CA GLU A 342 22.64 12.95 -8.57
C GLU A 342 21.84 13.06 -7.27
N THR A 343 20.58 13.49 -7.35
CA THR A 343 19.70 13.63 -6.17
C THR A 343 19.44 12.27 -5.51
N TRP A 344 19.23 11.24 -6.34
CA TRP A 344 19.04 9.87 -5.89
C TRP A 344 20.29 9.34 -5.17
N LEU A 345 21.49 9.52 -5.74
CA LEU A 345 22.76 9.11 -5.14
C LEU A 345 23.05 9.84 -3.82
N ILE A 346 22.82 11.15 -3.77
CA ILE A 346 22.96 11.94 -2.53
C ILE A 346 22.03 11.38 -1.46
N THR A 347 20.76 11.15 -1.79
CA THR A 347 19.77 10.60 -0.85
C THR A 347 20.18 9.21 -0.34
N MET A 348 20.64 8.34 -1.25
CA MET A 348 21.13 7.00 -0.88
C MET A 348 22.35 7.09 0.04
N GLY A 349 23.29 8.00 -0.25
CA GLY A 349 24.48 8.26 0.58
C GLY A 349 24.13 8.78 1.97
N GLU A 350 23.20 9.73 2.09
CA GLU A 350 22.72 10.25 3.38
C GLU A 350 22.09 9.15 4.24
N ILE A 351 21.23 8.32 3.66
CA ILE A 351 20.58 7.22 4.38
C ILE A 351 21.63 6.23 4.87
N TYR A 352 22.59 5.87 4.01
CA TYR A 352 23.66 4.94 4.35
C TYR A 352 24.57 5.49 5.46
N ASP A 353 25.00 6.75 5.37
CA ASP A 353 25.82 7.41 6.40
C ASP A 353 25.11 7.42 7.76
N ARG A 354 23.81 7.78 7.80
CA ARG A 354 23.00 7.72 9.02
C ARG A 354 22.91 6.31 9.61
N MET A 355 22.65 5.32 8.75
CA MET A 355 22.56 3.92 9.15
C MET A 355 23.87 3.44 9.79
N ILE A 356 25.02 3.69 9.15
CA ILE A 356 26.33 3.26 9.64
C ILE A 356 26.72 3.99 10.94
N ARG A 357 26.52 5.31 11.02
CA ARG A 357 26.83 6.09 12.24
C ARG A 357 26.05 5.64 13.47
N LEU A 358 24.83 5.13 13.27
CA LEU A 358 23.99 4.65 14.37
C LEU A 358 24.19 3.18 14.67
N LEU A 359 24.85 2.39 13.82
CA LEU A 359 24.93 0.94 13.98
C LEU A 359 25.55 0.54 15.33
N ASP A 360 26.61 1.25 15.74
CA ASP A 360 27.29 1.04 17.03
C ASP A 360 26.62 1.77 18.20
N LYS A 361 25.89 2.86 17.94
CA LYS A 361 25.26 3.69 18.99
C LYS A 361 23.88 3.18 19.39
N ASN A 362 23.04 2.90 18.40
CA ASN A 362 21.68 2.41 18.56
C ASN A 362 21.28 1.58 17.34
N LYS A 363 21.48 0.26 17.46
CA LYS A 363 21.22 -0.72 16.41
C LYS A 363 19.77 -0.72 15.90
N VAL A 364 18.78 -0.45 16.77
CA VAL A 364 17.37 -0.38 16.36
C VAL A 364 17.14 0.82 15.43
N ALA A 365 17.65 1.99 15.80
CA ALA A 365 17.57 3.18 14.97
C ALA A 365 18.29 2.99 13.63
N ALA A 366 19.49 2.41 13.64
CA ALA A 366 20.23 2.07 12.43
C ALA A 366 19.44 1.15 11.49
N LEU A 367 18.92 0.03 12.01
CA LEU A 367 18.15 -0.92 11.22
C LEU A 367 16.78 -0.38 10.76
N THR A 368 16.28 0.70 11.38
CA THR A 368 15.07 1.37 10.89
C THR A 368 15.34 2.04 9.54
N TYR A 369 16.51 2.67 9.35
CA TYR A 369 16.93 3.26 8.07
C TYR A 369 17.14 2.26 6.94
N LEU A 370 17.34 0.97 7.28
CA LEU A 370 17.49 -0.09 6.28
C LEU A 370 16.24 -0.17 5.38
N ARG A 371 15.04 0.14 5.90
CA ARG A 371 13.81 0.18 5.08
C ARG A 371 13.95 1.20 3.95
N SER A 372 14.28 2.46 4.27
CA SER A 372 14.50 3.50 3.27
C SER A 372 15.66 3.20 2.32
N TYR A 373 16.73 2.59 2.82
CA TYR A 373 17.86 2.20 1.97
C TYR A 373 17.46 1.17 0.91
N ILE A 374 16.64 0.18 1.29
CA ILE A 374 16.10 -0.84 0.37
C ILE A 374 15.14 -0.20 -0.63
N VAL A 375 14.25 0.68 -0.19
CA VAL A 375 13.32 1.38 -1.09
C VAL A 375 14.07 2.23 -2.12
N ASN A 376 15.13 2.93 -1.71
CA ASN A 376 16.00 3.68 -2.64
C ASN A 376 16.82 2.76 -3.55
N THR A 377 17.16 1.56 -3.09
CA THR A 377 17.78 0.52 -3.93
C THR A 377 16.79 0.05 -5.01
N LEU A 378 15.53 -0.18 -4.68
CA LEU A 378 14.48 -0.50 -5.65
C LEU A 378 14.24 0.64 -6.65
N ALA A 379 14.33 1.89 -6.21
CA ALA A 379 14.16 3.04 -7.11
C ALA A 379 15.20 3.10 -8.23
N SER A 380 16.36 2.44 -8.10
CA SER A 380 17.34 2.34 -9.20
C SER A 380 16.75 1.71 -10.47
N ILE A 381 15.73 0.86 -10.35
CA ILE A 381 15.07 0.18 -11.48
C ILE A 381 14.40 1.20 -12.40
N ILE A 382 13.79 2.25 -11.83
CA ILE A 382 13.04 3.25 -12.59
C ILE A 382 13.89 4.45 -13.02
N GLN A 383 15.20 4.46 -12.73
CA GLN A 383 16.09 5.55 -13.12
C GLN A 383 16.39 5.49 -14.62
N THR A 384 16.05 6.56 -15.34
CA THR A 384 16.25 6.74 -16.78
C THR A 384 17.72 7.00 -17.13
N GLU A 385 18.47 7.61 -16.22
CA GLU A 385 19.89 7.93 -16.38
C GLU A 385 20.82 6.70 -16.16
N LEU A 386 20.34 5.64 -15.49
CA LEU A 386 21.13 4.44 -15.20
C LEU A 386 21.11 3.41 -16.35
N LYS A 387 22.27 2.84 -16.67
CA LYS A 387 22.39 1.69 -17.57
C LYS A 387 21.94 0.42 -16.88
N VAL A 388 21.47 -0.55 -17.67
CA VAL A 388 21.03 -1.87 -17.17
C VAL A 388 22.07 -2.52 -16.26
N GLY A 389 23.34 -2.57 -16.69
CA GLY A 389 24.41 -3.18 -15.88
C GLY A 389 24.73 -2.43 -14.58
N GLU A 390 24.43 -1.13 -14.50
CA GLU A 390 24.59 -0.36 -13.25
C GLU A 390 23.49 -0.72 -12.26
N VAL A 391 22.24 -0.83 -12.73
CA VAL A 391 21.11 -1.33 -11.91
C VAL A 391 21.39 -2.75 -11.42
N GLU A 392 21.85 -3.65 -12.28
CA GLU A 392 22.22 -5.01 -11.89
C GLU A 392 23.29 -5.04 -10.79
N ASN A 393 24.33 -4.21 -10.90
CA ASN A 393 25.38 -4.11 -9.90
C ASN A 393 24.85 -3.60 -8.55
N VAL A 394 23.96 -2.61 -8.56
CA VAL A 394 23.31 -2.09 -7.34
C VAL A 394 22.51 -3.19 -6.64
N LEU A 395 21.69 -3.95 -7.38
CA LEU A 395 20.91 -5.06 -6.82
C LEU A 395 21.81 -6.20 -6.32
N ASP A 396 22.83 -6.60 -7.10
CA ASP A 396 23.75 -7.70 -6.76
C ASP A 396 24.56 -7.39 -5.50
N MET A 397 25.04 -6.15 -5.36
CA MET A 397 25.73 -5.67 -4.16
C MET A 397 24.82 -5.75 -2.93
N PHE A 398 23.56 -5.31 -3.06
CA PHE A 398 22.60 -5.39 -1.96
C PHE A 398 22.33 -6.84 -1.54
N ILE A 399 22.06 -7.72 -2.52
CA ILE A 399 21.76 -9.14 -2.28
C ILE A 399 22.94 -9.85 -1.62
N THR A 400 24.17 -9.58 -2.06
CA THR A 400 25.39 -10.17 -1.49
C THR A 400 25.55 -9.80 -0.01
N ASN A 401 25.21 -8.56 0.35
CA ASN A 401 25.31 -8.07 1.72
C ASN A 401 24.11 -8.46 2.62
N TRP A 402 23.01 -8.95 2.04
CA TRP A 402 21.77 -9.26 2.77
C TRP A 402 21.97 -10.21 3.95
N LYS A 403 22.85 -11.21 3.83
CA LYS A 403 23.09 -12.18 4.91
C LYS A 403 23.55 -11.51 6.21
N GLY A 404 24.34 -10.44 6.10
CA GLY A 404 24.75 -9.61 7.23
C GLY A 404 23.54 -8.92 7.85
N TRP A 405 22.79 -8.16 7.04
CA TRP A 405 21.60 -7.44 7.48
C TRP A 405 20.54 -8.36 8.11
N GLU A 406 20.28 -9.51 7.50
CA GLU A 406 19.33 -10.51 8.00
C GLU A 406 19.72 -11.01 9.40
N LYS A 407 21.01 -11.27 9.63
CA LYS A 407 21.53 -11.68 10.95
C LYS A 407 21.31 -10.57 11.98
N GLU A 408 21.59 -9.32 11.62
CA GLU A 408 21.38 -8.18 12.52
C GLU A 408 19.88 -8.01 12.85
N LEU A 409 18.99 -8.11 11.86
CA LEU A 409 17.53 -8.04 12.02
C LEU A 409 16.96 -9.18 12.89
N LYS A 410 17.53 -10.39 12.80
CA LYS A 410 17.11 -11.53 13.64
C LYS A 410 17.59 -11.41 15.09
N SER A 411 18.74 -10.76 15.31
CA SER A 411 19.34 -10.60 16.65
C SER A 411 18.84 -9.39 17.42
N VAL A 412 18.40 -8.33 16.73
CA VAL A 412 17.94 -7.10 17.37
C VAL A 412 16.64 -7.32 18.14
N LYS A 413 16.58 -6.80 19.37
CA LYS A 413 15.37 -6.77 20.20
C LYS A 413 14.72 -5.38 20.11
N ASN A 414 13.42 -5.31 20.38
CA ASN A 414 12.67 -4.06 20.45
C ASN A 414 12.66 -3.22 19.15
N MET A 415 12.76 -3.88 17.98
CA MET A 415 12.58 -3.23 16.68
C MET A 415 11.11 -3.22 16.29
N TRP A 416 10.66 -2.13 15.68
CA TRP A 416 9.33 -1.97 15.08
C TRP A 416 9.02 -3.12 14.11
N GLN A 417 8.03 -3.97 14.44
CA GLN A 417 7.74 -5.19 13.68
C GLN A 417 7.14 -4.88 12.30
N ASP A 418 6.41 -3.78 12.14
CA ASP A 418 5.92 -3.24 10.86
C ASP A 418 7.09 -2.91 9.93
N VAL A 419 8.08 -2.15 10.42
CA VAL A 419 9.29 -1.80 9.65
C VAL A 419 10.06 -3.06 9.25
N LYS A 420 10.24 -3.99 10.19
CA LYS A 420 10.94 -5.26 9.92
C LYS A 420 10.21 -6.11 8.88
N ALA A 421 8.87 -6.15 8.92
CA ALA A 421 8.07 -6.82 7.91
C ALA A 421 8.22 -6.17 6.52
N SER A 422 8.18 -4.84 6.44
CA SER A 422 8.45 -4.11 5.20
C SER A 422 9.84 -4.40 4.65
N ILE A 423 10.87 -4.44 5.50
CA ILE A 423 12.24 -4.77 5.10
C ILE A 423 12.33 -6.16 4.44
N TYR A 424 11.69 -7.17 5.03
CA TYR A 424 11.64 -8.51 4.43
C TYR A 424 10.88 -8.54 3.10
N ALA A 425 9.75 -7.83 3.00
CA ALA A 425 8.99 -7.73 1.77
C ALA A 425 9.78 -7.03 0.65
N TYR A 426 10.40 -5.89 0.93
CA TYR A 426 11.16 -5.14 -0.06
C TYR A 426 12.46 -5.84 -0.47
N TYR A 427 13.11 -6.60 0.42
CA TYR A 427 14.20 -7.49 0.03
C TYR A 427 13.74 -8.53 -0.99
N LEU A 428 12.57 -9.14 -0.78
CA LEU A 428 12.02 -10.10 -1.74
C LEU A 428 11.65 -9.43 -3.07
N GLU A 429 11.19 -8.17 -3.06
CA GLU A 429 10.99 -7.41 -4.30
C GLU A 429 12.31 -7.11 -5.03
N ILE A 430 13.41 -6.82 -4.30
CA ILE A 430 14.76 -6.70 -4.90
C ILE A 430 15.15 -8.02 -5.58
N ILE A 431 14.95 -9.15 -4.88
CA ILE A 431 15.22 -10.47 -5.45
C ILE A 431 14.42 -10.67 -6.71
N ARG A 432 13.12 -10.37 -6.69
CA ARG A 432 12.24 -10.52 -7.85
C ARG A 432 12.74 -9.74 -9.07
N TRP A 433 13.13 -8.48 -8.90
CA TRP A 433 13.71 -7.68 -9.98
C TRP A 433 15.06 -8.20 -10.46
N TYR A 434 15.89 -8.69 -9.54
CA TYR A 434 17.14 -9.35 -9.89
C TYR A 434 16.91 -10.60 -10.76
N LEU A 435 15.89 -11.43 -10.45
CA LEU A 435 15.54 -12.60 -11.26
C LEU A 435 15.06 -12.19 -12.67
N ARG A 436 14.35 -11.06 -12.78
CA ARG A 436 13.86 -10.53 -14.06
C ARG A 436 14.98 -10.04 -14.96
N LEU A 437 15.95 -9.32 -14.39
CA LEU A 437 17.09 -8.76 -15.13
C LEU A 437 18.09 -9.86 -15.57
N LYS A 438 18.45 -10.79 -14.69
CA LYS A 438 19.46 -11.83 -15.01
C LYS A 438 18.94 -12.98 -15.89
N GLY A 439 17.63 -13.08 -16.10
CA GLY A 439 17.02 -14.17 -16.87
C GLY A 439 17.06 -15.54 -16.14
N ARG A 440 16.70 -16.62 -16.86
CA ARG A 440 16.42 -17.96 -16.28
C ARG A 440 17.66 -18.85 -15.99
N SER A 441 18.88 -18.34 -16.00
CA SER A 441 20.10 -19.12 -15.71
C SER A 441 20.30 -19.41 -14.21
N LEU A 442 19.21 -19.59 -13.46
CA LEU A 442 19.21 -19.71 -12.01
C LEU A 442 19.52 -21.15 -11.60
N LYS A 443 20.51 -21.31 -10.71
CA LYS A 443 20.82 -22.60 -10.10
C LYS A 443 19.63 -23.06 -9.25
N LYS A 444 19.22 -24.33 -9.40
CA LYS A 444 18.09 -24.91 -8.63
C LYS A 444 18.24 -24.73 -7.11
N ASP A 445 19.47 -24.84 -6.59
CA ASP A 445 19.74 -24.65 -5.17
C ASP A 445 19.41 -23.23 -4.69
N PHE A 446 19.66 -22.22 -5.52
CA PHE A 446 19.35 -20.83 -5.20
C PHE A 446 17.85 -20.60 -5.05
N LEU A 447 17.03 -21.14 -5.96
CA LEU A 447 15.57 -21.05 -5.88
C LEU A 447 15.02 -21.76 -4.63
N ARG A 448 15.57 -22.93 -4.26
CA ARG A 448 15.18 -23.65 -3.05
C ARG A 448 15.47 -22.85 -1.78
N ASP A 449 16.63 -22.20 -1.72
CA ASP A 449 16.99 -21.37 -0.56
C ASP A 449 16.09 -20.13 -0.45
N LEU A 450 15.76 -19.51 -1.59
CA LEU A 450 14.80 -18.40 -1.64
C LEU A 450 13.38 -18.84 -1.23
N GLU A 451 12.90 -19.99 -1.70
CA GLU A 451 11.60 -20.57 -1.31
C GLU A 451 11.51 -20.72 0.21
N LYS A 452 12.55 -21.30 0.83
CA LYS A 452 12.63 -21.47 2.28
C LYS A 452 12.60 -20.13 3.03
N LYS A 453 13.38 -19.15 2.58
CA LYS A 453 13.43 -17.81 3.19
C LYS A 453 12.11 -17.07 3.07
N ALA A 454 11.52 -17.02 1.88
CA ALA A 454 10.23 -16.37 1.67
C ALA A 454 9.11 -17.03 2.50
N THR A 455 9.14 -18.35 2.64
CA THR A 455 8.23 -19.08 3.54
C THR A 455 8.43 -18.73 5.01
N GLU A 456 9.69 -18.59 5.46
CA GLU A 456 10.02 -18.13 6.83
C GLU A 456 9.48 -16.72 7.09
N TYR A 457 9.69 -15.80 6.15
CA TYR A 457 9.21 -14.42 6.28
C TYR A 457 7.68 -14.34 6.24
N LEU A 458 7.01 -15.10 5.37
CA LEU A 458 5.55 -15.16 5.34
C LEU A 458 4.98 -15.66 6.67
N ARG A 459 5.57 -16.73 7.23
CA ARG A 459 5.15 -17.27 8.54
C ARG A 459 5.37 -16.27 9.67
N TYR A 460 6.48 -15.53 9.62
CA TYR A 460 6.74 -14.45 10.57
C TYR A 460 5.65 -13.36 10.49
N ILE A 461 5.29 -12.88 9.29
CA ILE A 461 4.24 -11.85 9.16
C ILE A 461 2.87 -12.41 9.55
N LEU A 462 2.53 -13.64 9.18
CA LEU A 462 1.29 -14.29 9.64
C LEU A 462 1.24 -14.42 11.16
N THR A 463 2.39 -14.63 11.81
CA THR A 463 2.50 -14.60 13.27
C THR A 463 2.20 -13.20 13.83
N LEU A 464 2.59 -12.12 13.15
CA LEU A 464 2.24 -10.77 13.55
C LEU A 464 0.71 -10.53 13.49
N VAL A 465 0.09 -10.97 12.38
CA VAL A 465 -1.37 -10.84 12.17
C VAL A 465 -2.15 -11.66 13.20
N ASN A 466 -1.77 -12.92 13.41
CA ASN A 466 -2.48 -13.84 14.31
C ASN A 466 -2.46 -13.39 15.78
N ASN A 467 -1.45 -12.61 16.18
CA ASN A 467 -1.28 -12.17 17.57
C ASN A 467 -1.68 -10.72 17.81
N ASP A 468 -2.34 -10.08 16.84
CA ASP A 468 -2.65 -8.65 16.87
C ASP A 468 -1.40 -7.84 17.26
N ALA A 469 -0.24 -8.14 16.67
CA ALA A 469 1.04 -7.54 17.06
C ALA A 469 1.28 -6.18 16.38
N VAL A 470 0.62 -5.94 15.25
CA VAL A 470 0.75 -4.74 14.41
C VAL A 470 -0.63 -4.37 13.86
N PRO A 471 -0.97 -3.06 13.73
CA PRO A 471 -2.17 -2.63 13.02
C PRO A 471 -2.28 -3.26 11.63
N LEU A 472 -3.46 -3.76 11.28
CA LEU A 472 -3.64 -4.51 10.03
C LEU A 472 -3.33 -3.64 8.81
N SER A 473 -3.73 -2.37 8.81
CA SER A 473 -3.45 -1.45 7.69
C SER A 473 -1.95 -1.29 7.40
N GLN A 474 -1.07 -1.49 8.38
CA GLN A 474 0.38 -1.30 8.22
C GLN A 474 1.12 -2.54 7.69
N ILE A 475 0.46 -3.72 7.67
CA ILE A 475 1.12 -5.00 7.36
C ILE A 475 0.69 -5.61 6.02
N TYR A 476 -0.45 -5.18 5.47
CA TYR A 476 -1.03 -5.79 4.27
C TYR A 476 -0.14 -5.66 3.02
N THR A 477 0.51 -4.52 2.86
CA THR A 477 1.45 -4.28 1.75
C THR A 477 2.67 -5.20 1.82
N ALA A 478 3.23 -5.40 3.02
CA ALA A 478 4.33 -6.34 3.21
C ALA A 478 3.86 -7.78 2.94
N LEU A 479 2.73 -8.18 3.51
CA LEU A 479 2.23 -9.55 3.40
C LEU A 479 1.86 -9.92 1.95
N SER A 480 1.16 -9.04 1.23
CA SER A 480 0.81 -9.25 -0.18
C SER A 480 2.05 -9.35 -1.08
N THR A 481 3.08 -8.52 -0.83
CA THR A 481 4.37 -8.57 -1.55
C THR A 481 5.07 -9.91 -1.35
N ILE A 482 5.12 -10.44 -0.11
CA ILE A 482 5.74 -11.75 0.14
C ILE A 482 4.96 -12.88 -0.56
N VAL A 483 3.62 -12.83 -0.53
CA VAL A 483 2.77 -13.81 -1.24
C VAL A 483 3.03 -13.78 -2.75
N LEU A 484 3.11 -12.59 -3.34
CA LEU A 484 3.48 -12.39 -4.73
C LEU A 484 4.82 -13.06 -5.05
N VAL A 485 5.89 -12.66 -4.38
CA VAL A 485 7.25 -13.14 -4.71
C VAL A 485 7.36 -14.66 -4.49
N LEU A 486 6.76 -15.19 -3.41
CA LEU A 486 6.76 -16.63 -3.14
C LEU A 486 6.00 -17.41 -4.22
N SER A 487 4.84 -16.90 -4.68
CA SER A 487 4.11 -17.52 -5.80
C SER A 487 4.96 -17.57 -7.09
N GLU A 488 5.78 -16.56 -7.34
CA GLU A 488 6.67 -16.48 -8.49
C GLU A 488 7.82 -17.49 -8.39
N ILE A 489 8.46 -17.58 -7.22
CA ILE A 489 9.52 -18.58 -6.95
C ILE A 489 9.00 -20.01 -7.14
N LEU A 490 7.79 -20.30 -6.62
CA LEU A 490 7.15 -21.61 -6.80
C LEU A 490 6.87 -21.89 -8.28
N THR A 491 6.36 -20.90 -9.00
CA THR A 491 6.05 -21.01 -10.43
C THR A 491 7.30 -21.26 -11.27
N LEU A 492 8.42 -20.59 -10.97
CA LEU A 492 9.72 -20.84 -11.60
C LEU A 492 10.21 -22.28 -11.36
N SER A 493 9.80 -22.89 -10.24
CA SER A 493 10.04 -24.29 -9.91
C SER A 493 8.94 -25.25 -10.40
N ASN A 494 7.99 -24.78 -11.22
CA ASN A 494 6.84 -25.52 -11.73
C ASN A 494 5.92 -26.10 -10.62
N LYS A 495 5.73 -25.33 -9.54
CA LYS A 495 4.90 -25.67 -8.37
C LYS A 495 3.90 -24.54 -8.06
N TYR A 496 2.94 -24.82 -7.19
CA TYR A 496 2.11 -23.83 -6.51
C TYR A 496 1.75 -24.32 -5.09
N SER A 497 1.10 -23.48 -4.28
CA SER A 497 0.61 -23.86 -2.97
C SER A 497 -0.80 -23.35 -2.70
N GLU A 498 -1.71 -24.25 -2.32
CA GLU A 498 -3.06 -23.89 -1.86
C GLU A 498 -3.03 -23.06 -0.57
N ASP A 499 -1.97 -23.19 0.26
CA ASP A 499 -1.78 -22.37 1.47
C ASP A 499 -1.77 -20.87 1.10
N LEU A 500 -1.19 -20.50 -0.06
CA LEU A 500 -1.18 -19.11 -0.54
C LEU A 500 -2.58 -18.62 -0.96
N ILE A 501 -3.38 -19.49 -1.58
CA ILE A 501 -4.77 -19.16 -1.96
C ILE A 501 -5.60 -18.90 -0.71
N GLN A 502 -5.43 -19.72 0.33
CA GLN A 502 -6.11 -19.53 1.61
C GLN A 502 -5.68 -18.21 2.27
N VAL A 503 -4.38 -17.90 2.25
CA VAL A 503 -3.87 -16.62 2.75
C VAL A 503 -4.51 -15.45 2.01
N ILE A 504 -4.52 -15.44 0.68
CA ILE A 504 -5.17 -14.37 -0.11
C ILE A 504 -6.65 -14.28 0.25
N SER A 505 -7.37 -15.40 0.30
CA SER A 505 -8.81 -15.44 0.62
C SER A 505 -9.13 -14.83 1.99
N ASN A 506 -8.27 -15.07 3.00
CA ASN A 506 -8.43 -14.53 4.35
C ASN A 506 -8.20 -13.01 4.42
N LEU A 507 -7.45 -12.45 3.48
CA LEU A 507 -7.11 -11.01 3.43
C LEU A 507 -8.10 -10.20 2.60
N LEU A 508 -8.83 -10.84 1.68
CA LEU A 508 -9.90 -10.22 0.92
C LEU A 508 -11.11 -9.97 1.84
N LYS A 509 -10.99 -8.98 2.71
CA LYS A 509 -12.08 -8.42 3.51
C LYS A 509 -12.67 -7.23 2.75
N ASP A 510 -13.97 -7.00 2.90
CA ASP A 510 -14.64 -5.91 2.16
C ASP A 510 -14.11 -4.53 2.58
N ASP A 511 -13.69 -4.39 3.84
CA ASP A 511 -13.03 -3.20 4.38
C ASP A 511 -11.65 -2.91 3.76
N LEU A 512 -11.06 -3.83 2.99
CA LEU A 512 -9.80 -3.58 2.27
C LEU A 512 -9.93 -2.40 1.30
N THR A 513 -11.10 -2.23 0.69
CA THR A 513 -11.40 -1.12 -0.23
C THR A 513 -11.33 0.25 0.45
N ILE A 514 -11.43 0.33 1.78
CA ILE A 514 -11.34 1.58 2.52
C ILE A 514 -9.94 2.18 2.42
N ILE A 515 -8.90 1.36 2.26
CA ILE A 515 -7.52 1.84 2.05
C ILE A 515 -7.46 2.75 0.82
N TRP A 516 -8.22 2.45 -0.24
CA TRP A 516 -8.26 3.29 -1.45
C TRP A 516 -8.68 4.72 -1.18
N SER A 517 -9.63 4.94 -0.27
CA SER A 517 -10.11 6.30 0.07
C SER A 517 -9.04 7.19 0.72
N GLU A 518 -7.99 6.58 1.29
CA GLU A 518 -6.95 7.27 2.03
C GLU A 518 -5.62 7.26 1.27
N ASN A 519 -5.22 6.08 0.79
CA ASN A 519 -3.98 5.86 0.06
C ASN A 519 -4.22 4.91 -1.14
N PRO A 520 -4.69 5.43 -2.29
CA PRO A 520 -4.93 4.65 -3.50
C PRO A 520 -3.71 3.85 -3.96
N ALA A 521 -2.52 4.44 -3.81
CA ALA A 521 -1.25 3.82 -4.17
C ALA A 521 -0.97 2.54 -3.37
N GLU A 522 -1.23 2.56 -2.06
CA GLU A 522 -1.05 1.38 -1.21
C GLU A 522 -2.03 0.26 -1.56
N TYR A 523 -3.31 0.61 -1.77
CA TYR A 523 -4.31 -0.36 -2.21
C TYR A 523 -3.96 -0.96 -3.58
N ALA A 524 -3.48 -0.14 -4.53
CA ALA A 524 -3.06 -0.59 -5.85
C ALA A 524 -1.93 -1.63 -5.77
N VAL A 525 -0.93 -1.41 -4.91
CA VAL A 525 0.15 -2.38 -4.67
C VAL A 525 -0.41 -3.69 -4.12
N ILE A 526 -1.30 -3.65 -3.13
CA ILE A 526 -1.93 -4.85 -2.55
C ILE A 526 -2.73 -5.61 -3.62
N TYR A 527 -3.56 -4.90 -4.38
CA TYR A 527 -4.42 -5.46 -5.42
C TYR A 527 -3.61 -6.11 -6.55
N ARG A 528 -2.62 -5.38 -7.09
CA ARG A 528 -1.63 -5.89 -8.05
C ARG A 528 -0.98 -7.17 -7.55
N ASN A 529 -0.50 -7.18 -6.30
CA ASN A 529 0.22 -8.30 -5.74
C ASN A 529 -0.65 -9.56 -5.67
N PHE A 530 -1.92 -9.44 -5.29
CA PHE A 530 -2.86 -10.56 -5.29
C PHE A 530 -3.17 -11.05 -6.72
N LEU A 531 -3.43 -10.15 -7.66
CA LEU A 531 -3.68 -10.49 -9.05
C LEU A 531 -2.51 -11.26 -9.66
N LYS A 532 -1.30 -10.74 -9.52
CA LYS A 532 -0.10 -11.37 -10.05
C LYS A 532 0.21 -12.70 -9.35
N ALA A 533 -0.03 -12.81 -8.05
CA ALA A 533 0.10 -14.09 -7.35
C ALA A 533 -0.87 -15.15 -7.87
N LEU A 534 -2.12 -14.77 -8.13
CA LEU A 534 -3.12 -15.65 -8.74
C LEU A 534 -2.77 -16.00 -10.18
N ALA A 535 -2.26 -15.06 -10.99
CA ALA A 535 -1.79 -15.36 -12.34
C ALA A 535 -0.63 -16.36 -12.34
N ASN A 536 0.30 -16.24 -11.39
CA ASN A 536 1.38 -17.21 -11.20
C ASN A 536 0.84 -18.61 -10.89
N MET A 537 -0.14 -18.72 -9.99
CA MET A 537 -0.79 -20.00 -9.68
C MET A 537 -1.65 -20.53 -10.85
N ALA A 538 -2.32 -19.66 -11.60
CA ALA A 538 -3.13 -20.01 -12.75
C ALA A 538 -2.32 -20.73 -13.84
N LYS A 539 -1.01 -20.49 -13.94
CA LYS A 539 -0.11 -21.23 -14.84
C LYS A 539 -0.09 -22.75 -14.58
N GLN A 540 -0.56 -23.20 -13.42
CA GLN A 540 -0.64 -24.61 -13.02
C GLN A 540 -2.02 -25.25 -13.26
N VAL A 541 -2.97 -24.50 -13.83
CA VAL A 541 -4.29 -25.00 -14.26
C VAL A 541 -4.12 -25.97 -15.43
N LYS A 542 -4.81 -27.11 -15.37
CA LYS A 542 -4.73 -28.17 -16.40
C LYS A 542 -5.46 -27.79 -17.71
N LEU A 543 -6.56 -27.06 -17.60
CA LEU A 543 -7.38 -26.68 -18.75
C LEU A 543 -6.79 -25.43 -19.43
N GLU A 544 -6.22 -25.63 -20.62
CA GLU A 544 -5.50 -24.58 -21.35
C GLU A 544 -6.39 -23.38 -21.71
N SER A 545 -7.65 -23.63 -22.09
CA SER A 545 -8.61 -22.57 -22.41
C SER A 545 -8.91 -21.68 -21.20
N VAL A 546 -9.17 -22.29 -20.04
CA VAL A 546 -9.45 -21.57 -18.79
C VAL A 546 -8.21 -20.81 -18.32
N LYS A 547 -7.03 -21.45 -18.39
CA LYS A 547 -5.75 -20.81 -18.07
C LYS A 547 -5.54 -19.54 -18.90
N LYS A 548 -5.70 -19.63 -20.23
CA LYS A 548 -5.51 -18.49 -21.12
C LYS A 548 -6.50 -17.37 -20.87
N SER A 549 -7.78 -17.70 -20.67
CA SER A 549 -8.83 -16.71 -20.33
C SER A 549 -8.52 -15.97 -19.03
N ILE A 550 -8.14 -16.70 -17.97
CA ILE A 550 -7.80 -16.09 -16.67
C ILE A 550 -6.58 -15.19 -16.79
N LEU A 551 -5.55 -15.63 -17.52
CA LEU A 551 -4.37 -14.80 -17.74
C LEU A 551 -4.71 -13.55 -18.57
N LEU A 552 -5.57 -13.64 -19.58
CA LEU A 552 -6.02 -12.48 -20.34
C LEU A 552 -6.75 -11.47 -19.45
N ASP A 553 -7.73 -11.92 -18.66
CA ASP A 553 -8.54 -11.07 -17.78
C ASP A 553 -7.67 -10.39 -16.72
N VAL A 554 -6.79 -11.15 -16.06
CA VAL A 554 -5.87 -10.60 -15.05
C VAL A 554 -4.86 -9.64 -15.69
N GLY A 555 -4.37 -9.95 -16.89
CA GLY A 555 -3.44 -9.08 -17.62
C GLY A 555 -4.05 -7.73 -17.98
N LYS A 556 -5.31 -7.71 -18.42
CA LYS A 556 -6.07 -6.48 -18.70
C LYS A 556 -6.34 -5.67 -17.43
N GLU A 557 -6.76 -6.33 -16.36
CA GLU A 557 -6.99 -5.66 -15.07
C GLU A 557 -5.71 -5.00 -14.52
N LEU A 558 -4.56 -5.69 -14.64
CA LEU A 558 -3.26 -5.11 -14.30
C LEU A 558 -2.88 -3.95 -15.21
N LEU A 559 -3.23 -3.99 -16.51
CA LEU A 559 -2.94 -2.91 -17.45
C LEU A 559 -3.73 -1.65 -17.06
N SER A 560 -5.04 -1.78 -16.85
CA SER A 560 -5.89 -0.66 -16.41
C SER A 560 -5.45 -0.08 -15.06
N LEU A 561 -4.97 -0.94 -14.15
CA LEU A 561 -4.37 -0.48 -12.91
C LEU A 561 -3.06 0.29 -13.14
N ALA A 562 -2.21 -0.14 -14.08
CA ALA A 562 -0.99 0.59 -14.40
C ALA A 562 -1.33 1.98 -14.94
N GLU A 563 -2.22 2.07 -15.94
CA GLU A 563 -2.65 3.32 -16.57
C GLU A 563 -3.21 4.32 -15.54
N ALA A 564 -4.02 3.85 -14.57
CA ALA A 564 -4.53 4.68 -13.49
C ALA A 564 -3.43 5.32 -12.60
N PHE A 565 -2.22 4.76 -12.60
CA PHE A 565 -1.08 5.20 -11.79
C PHE A 565 0.12 5.65 -12.62
N GLU A 566 -0.05 6.01 -13.90
CA GLU A 566 1.01 6.47 -14.80
C GLU A 566 1.89 7.58 -14.18
N LYS A 567 1.27 8.49 -13.40
CA LYS A 567 1.96 9.60 -12.73
C LYS A 567 2.83 9.18 -11.53
N LEU A 568 2.77 7.92 -11.11
CA LEU A 568 3.58 7.34 -10.02
C LEU A 568 4.50 6.24 -10.59
N PRO A 569 5.72 6.56 -11.05
CA PRO A 569 6.57 5.65 -11.82
C PRO A 569 6.86 4.31 -11.14
N MET A 570 7.04 4.31 -9.80
CA MET A 570 7.28 3.10 -9.03
C MET A 570 6.09 2.12 -9.09
N ILE A 571 4.86 2.63 -9.16
CA ILE A 571 3.65 1.79 -9.24
C ILE A 571 3.37 1.47 -10.71
N TYR A 572 3.45 2.46 -11.59
CA TYR A 572 3.24 2.31 -13.02
C TYR A 572 4.10 1.20 -13.62
N TRP A 573 5.43 1.35 -13.58
CA TRP A 573 6.34 0.44 -14.27
C TRP A 573 6.31 -0.97 -13.69
N THR A 574 6.17 -1.07 -12.37
CA THR A 574 6.11 -2.38 -11.70
C THR A 574 4.80 -3.11 -12.01
N THR A 575 3.69 -2.40 -12.17
CA THR A 575 2.39 -2.97 -12.57
C THR A 575 2.34 -3.29 -14.06
N LEU A 576 2.89 -2.41 -14.90
CA LEU A 576 2.96 -2.60 -16.35
C LEU A 576 3.76 -3.85 -16.74
N VAL A 577 4.94 -4.04 -16.14
CA VAL A 577 5.76 -5.24 -16.36
C VAL A 577 4.99 -6.50 -15.93
N ASP A 578 4.24 -6.44 -14.83
CA ASP A 578 3.44 -7.56 -14.36
C ASP A 578 2.30 -7.91 -15.33
N SER A 579 1.61 -6.88 -15.85
CA SER A 579 0.58 -7.00 -16.89
C SER A 579 1.13 -7.66 -18.15
N ILE A 580 2.21 -7.11 -18.70
CA ILE A 580 2.85 -7.59 -19.95
C ILE A 580 3.30 -9.04 -19.79
N GLU A 581 3.92 -9.40 -18.67
CA GLU A 581 4.28 -10.80 -18.39
C GLU A 581 3.07 -11.73 -18.36
N VAL A 582 1.94 -11.28 -17.80
CA VAL A 582 0.72 -12.10 -17.73
C VAL A 582 0.09 -12.23 -19.11
N LEU A 583 -0.07 -11.12 -19.84
CA LEU A 583 -0.60 -11.06 -21.19
C LEU A 583 0.21 -11.91 -22.19
N ALA A 584 1.54 -11.84 -22.12
CA ALA A 584 2.43 -12.64 -22.97
C ALA A 584 2.27 -14.16 -22.78
N ASN A 585 1.73 -14.61 -21.63
CA ASN A 585 1.47 -16.02 -21.34
C ASN A 585 0.01 -16.44 -21.60
N SER A 586 -0.83 -15.55 -22.15
CA SER A 586 -2.26 -15.79 -22.39
C SER A 586 -2.54 -16.36 -23.79
N ASP A 587 -3.54 -15.84 -24.51
CA ASP A 587 -3.85 -16.18 -25.89
C ASP A 587 -3.24 -15.20 -26.90
N GLU A 588 -3.53 -15.38 -28.19
CA GLU A 588 -3.02 -14.52 -29.26
C GLU A 588 -3.46 -13.05 -29.09
N SER A 589 -4.67 -12.82 -28.57
CA SER A 589 -5.16 -11.47 -28.29
C SER A 589 -4.31 -10.78 -27.23
N GLY A 590 -4.01 -11.47 -26.12
CA GLY A 590 -3.18 -10.91 -25.06
C GLY A 590 -1.71 -10.73 -25.49
N VAL A 591 -1.15 -11.65 -26.28
CA VAL A 591 0.20 -11.48 -26.84
C VAL A 591 0.30 -10.26 -27.76
N ASN A 592 -0.72 -10.03 -28.60
CA ASN A 592 -0.77 -8.86 -29.46
C ASN A 592 -0.93 -7.57 -28.65
N LEU A 593 -1.78 -7.57 -27.63
CA LEU A 593 -1.91 -6.43 -26.71
C LEU A 593 -0.58 -6.12 -26.01
N ALA A 594 0.12 -7.14 -25.50
CA ALA A 594 1.43 -6.97 -24.87
C ALA A 594 2.45 -6.31 -25.82
N LYS A 595 2.48 -6.72 -27.11
CA LYS A 595 3.35 -6.12 -28.13
C LYS A 595 3.02 -4.65 -28.37
N THR A 596 1.73 -4.32 -28.48
CA THR A 596 1.27 -2.93 -28.67
C THR A 596 1.71 -2.05 -27.51
N VAL A 597 1.42 -2.48 -26.28
CA VAL A 597 1.76 -1.73 -25.07
C VAL A 597 3.28 -1.54 -24.93
N ILE A 598 4.09 -2.55 -25.26
CA ILE A 598 5.56 -2.42 -25.28
C ILE A 598 5.99 -1.36 -26.31
N ALA A 599 5.43 -1.41 -27.53
CA ALA A 599 5.81 -0.48 -28.60
C ALA A 599 5.45 0.98 -28.25
N GLU A 600 4.32 1.19 -27.59
CA GLU A 600 3.87 2.51 -27.11
C GLU A 600 4.78 3.06 -26.00
N ASN A 601 5.31 2.19 -25.14
CA ASN A 601 6.10 2.58 -23.98
C ASN A 601 7.62 2.49 -24.16
N GLU A 602 8.13 1.94 -25.27
CA GLU A 602 9.55 1.62 -25.40
C GLU A 602 10.45 2.86 -25.24
N LYS A 603 10.02 4.01 -25.77
CA LYS A 603 10.79 5.26 -25.73
C LYS A 603 10.93 5.82 -24.33
N ASP A 604 9.85 5.77 -23.56
CA ASP A 604 9.76 6.40 -22.24
C ASP A 604 10.16 5.44 -21.11
N ALA A 605 10.23 4.13 -21.39
CA ALA A 605 10.65 3.14 -20.41
C ALA A 605 12.11 3.33 -19.95
N PRO A 606 12.37 3.32 -18.62
CA PRO A 606 13.72 3.27 -18.08
C PRO A 606 14.54 2.13 -18.67
N PRO A 607 15.88 2.26 -18.83
CA PRO A 607 16.69 1.25 -19.51
C PRO A 607 16.53 -0.17 -18.95
N SER A 608 16.44 -0.32 -17.63
CA SER A 608 16.26 -1.62 -16.98
C SER A 608 14.86 -2.22 -17.26
N ILE A 609 13.82 -1.39 -17.25
CA ILE A 609 12.44 -1.79 -17.60
C ILE A 609 12.39 -2.21 -19.06
N ARG A 610 12.91 -1.39 -19.98
CA ARG A 610 12.98 -1.70 -21.42
C ARG A 610 13.67 -3.04 -21.67
N HIS A 611 14.77 -3.32 -20.96
CA HIS A 611 15.47 -4.60 -21.05
C HIS A 611 14.57 -5.77 -20.60
N VAL A 612 13.90 -5.66 -19.46
CA VAL A 612 12.96 -6.68 -18.98
C VAL A 612 11.82 -6.91 -19.96
N LEU A 613 11.24 -5.85 -20.53
CA LEU A 613 10.18 -5.96 -21.54
C LEU A 613 10.63 -6.77 -22.77
N LYS A 614 11.86 -6.57 -23.25
CA LYS A 614 12.45 -7.36 -24.35
C LYS A 614 12.60 -8.84 -23.96
N LEU A 615 13.14 -9.11 -22.78
CA LEU A 615 13.30 -10.48 -22.25
C LEU A 615 11.98 -11.23 -22.04
N ILE A 616 10.86 -10.53 -21.89
CA ILE A 616 9.54 -11.15 -21.79
C ILE A 616 9.08 -11.66 -23.16
N MET A 617 9.33 -10.91 -24.23
CA MET A 617 8.88 -11.24 -25.59
C MET A 617 9.76 -12.25 -26.32
N GLU A 618 11.00 -12.44 -25.87
CA GLU A 618 11.91 -13.47 -26.38
C GLU A 618 11.56 -14.90 -25.89
N LYS A 619 10.63 -15.03 -24.94
CA LYS A 619 10.16 -16.29 -24.35
C LYS A 619 8.89 -16.79 -25.00
#